data_AF-A0A356C0G5-F1
#
_entry.id   AF-A0A356C0G5-F1
#
_cell.length_a   1.000
_cell.length_b   1.000
_cell.length_c   1.000
_cell.angle_alpha   90.00
_cell.angle_beta   90.00
_cell.angle_gamma   90.00
#
_symmetry.space_group_name_H-M   'P 1'
#
loop_
_entity.id
_entity.type
_entity.pdbx_description
1 polymer ?
#
loop_
_entity_poly.entity_id
_entity_poly.type
_entity_poly.pdbx_seq_one_letter_code
_entity_poly.pdbx_strand_id
1 'polypeptide(L)' 'TADFVGILDALRSLEHFPVTVVALSLGSSGSILRVGSEVIRAYAPDIQVVNTIGCGDAYLAGL' A
#
# COMPACT_ATOMS: atom_id res chain seq x y z
N THR A 1 -5.78 14.22 2.87
CA THR A 1 -6.45 14.20 4.19
C THR A 1 -7.77 13.43 4.17
N ALA A 2 -8.59 13.51 3.12
CA ALA A 2 -9.77 12.62 2.95
C ALA A 2 -9.41 11.18 2.54
N ASP A 3 -8.30 10.99 1.83
CA ASP A 3 -7.91 9.70 1.25
C ASP A 3 -7.49 8.63 2.30
N PHE A 4 -6.77 9.03 3.34
CA PHE A 4 -6.27 8.07 4.34
C PHE A 4 -7.38 7.43 5.18
N VAL A 5 -8.43 8.20 5.51
CA VAL A 5 -9.60 7.67 6.24
C VAL A 5 -10.31 6.62 5.39
N GLY A 6 -10.52 6.89 4.10
CA GLY A 6 -11.10 5.92 3.17
C GLY A 6 -10.27 4.63 3.05
N ILE A 7 -8.94 4.76 3.05
CA ILE A 7 -8.04 3.59 3.04
C ILE A 7 -8.18 2.77 4.33
N LEU A 8 -8.29 3.40 5.51
CA LEU A 8 -8.51 2.68 6.77
C LEU A 8 -9.83 1.92 6.78
N ASP A 9 -10.90 2.52 6.25
CA ASP A 9 -12.21 1.86 6.17
C ASP A 9 -12.18 0.69 5.16
N ALA A 10 -11.46 0.84 4.06
CA ALA A 10 -11.21 -0.26 3.13
C ALA A 10 -10.39 -1.40 3.76
N LEU A 11 -9.38 -1.10 4.59
CA LEU A 11 -8.64 -2.13 5.31
C LEU A 11 -9.49 -2.87 6.34
N ARG A 12 -10.39 -2.16 7.05
CA ARG A 12 -11.36 -2.74 7.98
C ARG A 12 -12.35 -3.66 7.28
N SER A 13 -12.85 -3.27 6.11
CA SER A 13 -13.76 -4.13 5.34
C SER A 13 -13.12 -5.45 4.93
N LEU A 14 -11.79 -5.55 4.91
CA LEU A 14 -11.04 -6.77 4.62
C LEU A 14 -10.72 -7.64 5.85
N GLU A 15 -11.14 -7.27 7.07
CA GLU A 15 -10.89 -8.05 8.30
C GLU A 15 -11.54 -9.43 8.30
N HIS A 16 -12.65 -9.60 7.57
CA HIS A 16 -13.35 -10.87 7.50
C HIS A 16 -12.67 -11.90 6.58
N PHE A 17 -11.65 -11.49 5.81
CA PHE A 17 -10.86 -12.41 5.01
C PHE A 17 -9.66 -12.91 5.82
N PRO A 18 -9.28 -14.20 5.69
CA PRO A 18 -8.13 -14.76 6.38
C PRO A 18 -6.81 -14.34 5.70
N VAL A 19 -6.57 -13.04 5.57
CA VAL A 19 -5.37 -12.45 4.95
C VAL A 19 -4.46 -11.86 6.03
N THR A 20 -3.24 -12.38 6.14
CA THR A 20 -2.26 -11.93 7.14
C THR A 20 -1.68 -10.56 6.81
N VAL A 21 -1.54 -10.26 5.52
CA VAL A 21 -0.92 -9.04 5.01
C VAL A 21 -1.79 -8.45 3.91
N VAL A 22 -2.03 -7.13 3.97
CA VAL A 22 -2.60 -6.35 2.88
C VAL A 22 -1.59 -5.26 2.51
N ALA A 23 -1.11 -5.26 1.27
CA ALA A 23 -0.12 -4.32 0.79
C ALA A 23 -0.74 -3.42 -0.30
N LEU A 24 -0.94 -2.14 0.01
CA LEU A 24 -1.53 -1.15 -0.89
C LEU A 24 -0.43 -0.26 -1.49
N SER A 25 -0.18 -0.40 -2.79
CA SER A 25 0.72 0.50 -3.52
C SER A 25 0.01 1.81 -3.86
N LEU A 26 0.64 2.94 -3.55
CA LEU A 26 0.15 4.30 -3.83
C LEU A 26 1.06 5.04 -4.83
N GLY A 27 1.89 4.29 -5.59
CA GLY A 27 2.83 4.85 -6.55
C GLY A 27 3.83 5.81 -5.90
N SER A 28 3.91 7.05 -6.40
CA SER A 28 4.81 8.08 -5.86
C SER A 28 4.50 8.49 -4.42
N SER A 29 3.31 8.16 -3.90
CA SER A 29 2.95 8.42 -2.50
C SER A 29 3.43 7.33 -1.54
N GLY A 30 4.12 6.30 -2.03
CA GLY A 30 4.62 5.16 -1.25
C GLY A 30 3.63 4.02 -1.15
N SER A 31 3.48 3.42 0.04
CA SER A 31 2.56 2.32 0.27
C SER A 31 2.00 2.32 1.68
N ILE A 32 0.87 1.65 1.86
CA ILE A 32 0.28 1.35 3.17
C ILE A 32 0.20 -0.16 3.30
N LEU A 33 0.70 -0.69 4.42
CA LEU A 33 0.63 -2.12 4.73
C LEU A 33 -0.22 -2.32 5.97
N ARG A 34 -1.07 -3.34 5.95
CA ARG A 34 -1.66 -3.92 7.16
C ARG A 34 -1.02 -5.27 7.42
N VAL A 35 -0.41 -5.45 8.58
CA VAL A 35 0.18 -6.73 9.03
C VAL A 35 -0.48 -7.09 10.35
N GLY A 36 -1.36 -8.10 10.33
CA GLY A 36 -2.24 -8.37 11.46
C GLY A 36 -3.08 -7.13 11.81
N SER A 37 -2.95 -6.61 13.04
CA SER A 37 -3.65 -5.40 13.51
C SER A 37 -2.87 -4.09 13.28
N GLU A 38 -1.63 -4.16 12.83
CA GLU A 38 -0.79 -2.97 12.63
C GLU A 38 -0.96 -2.40 11.23
N VAL A 39 -0.97 -1.07 11.12
CA VAL A 39 -0.98 -0.33 9.85
C VAL A 39 0.29 0.50 9.74
N ILE A 40 1.05 0.27 8.68
CA ILE A 40 2.35 0.89 8.44
C ILE A 40 2.25 1.77 7.20
N ARG A 41 2.76 3.02 7.28
CA ARG A 41 2.91 3.91 6.13
C ARG A 41 4.37 3.93 5.70
N ALA A 42 4.64 3.46 4.49
CA ALA A 42 5.92 3.64 3.82
C ALA A 42 5.83 4.82 2.87
N TYR A 43 6.84 5.69 2.88
CA TYR A 43 6.95 6.83 1.99
C TYR A 43 7.96 6.52 0.89
N ALA A 44 7.59 6.80 -0.36
CA ALA A 44 8.54 6.68 -1.46
C ALA A 44 9.51 7.89 -1.44
N PRO A 45 10.80 7.69 -1.77
CA PRO A 45 11.70 8.79 -2.03
C PRO A 45 11.29 9.55 -3.29
N ASP A 46 11.57 10.85 -3.33
CA ASP A 46 11.36 11.66 -4.52
C ASP A 46 12.45 11.37 -5.56
N ILE A 47 12.04 11.04 -6.79
CA ILE A 47 12.93 10.66 -7.88
C ILE A 47 12.40 11.20 -9.22
N GLN A 48 13.28 11.30 -10.22
CA GLN A 48 12.85 11.59 -11.58
C GLN A 48 12.20 10.36 -12.23
N VAL A 49 10.88 10.39 -12.36
CA VAL A 49 10.11 9.28 -12.95
C VAL A 49 10.24 9.31 -14.48
N VAL A 50 10.73 8.21 -15.06
CA VAL A 50 10.80 8.01 -16.52
C VAL A 50 9.62 7.16 -17.02
N ASN A 51 9.26 6.09 -16.28
CA ASN A 51 8.15 5.19 -16.60
C ASN A 51 7.69 4.45 -15.33
N THR A 52 6.42 4.07 -15.28
CA THR A 52 5.82 3.30 -14.16
C THR A 52 5.34 1.90 -14.56
N ILE A 53 5.48 1.51 -15.83
CA ILE A 53 5.16 0.16 -16.31
C ILE A 53 6.02 -0.86 -15.54
N GLY A 54 5.36 -1.86 -14.96
CA GLY A 54 6.00 -2.91 -14.17
C GLY A 54 6.29 -2.54 -12.72
N CYS A 55 6.01 -1.31 -12.27
CA CYS A 55 6.22 -0.95 -10.86
C CYS A 55 5.35 -1.77 -9.90
N GLY A 56 4.14 -2.17 -10.32
CA GLY A 56 3.29 -3.05 -9.52
C GLY A 56 3.88 -4.46 -9.38
N ASP A 57 4.37 -5.03 -10.49
CA ASP A 57 5.03 -6.35 -10.48
C ASP A 57 6.33 -6.31 -9.68
N ALA A 58 7.14 -5.26 -9.83
CA ALA A 58 8.37 -5.08 -9.06
C ALA A 58 8.09 -4.87 -7.56
N TYR A 59 7.03 -4.14 -7.21
CA TYR A 59 6.58 -3.98 -5.83
C TYR A 59 6.19 -5.33 -5.23
N LEU A 60 5.40 -6.12 -5.96
CA LEU A 60 4.98 -7.44 -5.52
C LEU A 60 6.14 -8.44 -5.46
N ALA A 61 7.09 -8.37 -6.39
CA ALA A 61 8.29 -9.22 -6.39
C ALA A 61 9.23 -8.93 -5.21
N GLY A 62 9.17 -7.73 -4.64
CA GLY A 62 9.94 -7.35 -3.45
C GLY A 62 9.25 -7.63 -2.11
N LEU A 63 7.99 -8.07 -2.12
CA LEU A 63 7.21 -8.43 -0.94
C LEU A 63 7.48 -9.87 -0.49
#